data_AF-A0A383W6W2-F1
#
_entry.id   AF-A0A383W6W2-F1
#
_cell.length_a   1.000
_cell.length_b   1.000
_cell.length_c   1.000
_cell.angle_alpha   90.00
_cell.angle_beta   90.00
_cell.angle_gamma   90.00
#
_symmetry.space_group_name_H-M   'P 1'
#
loop_
_entity.id
_entity.type
_entity.pdbx_description
1 polymer ?
#
loop_
_entity_poly.entity_id
_entity_poly.type
_entity_poly.pdbx_seq_one_letter_code
_entity_poly.pdbx_strand_id
1 'polypeptide(L)'
;MSRTLEPGLSLLTAAEIRVVVLPIGPMPKDTFEAYLSAFNAHRHVPLHATRCFHAGGPKSPFPHLALKSGAMHFRFMQADEARRRSRISDLHLHRQPLAVLGLVHCPLLEDLAAGHAEFERAAKQWPEALLSRCCAFEPSPSHLATPGLRALRELMLLPAEHLGAHLEVYMTEFAADMLAVIEDAVLNASVATVKLNTYADSGEFLGSSLAQLEEGLRKLNMNEEELKEKRRWGRLQKAKGDWALLAGSPRDAFEHYKSGMELSRAAGDAIWFGAAVEGLAHARVLEALIAARPAAAAAAVRPALAAAAAARKAAAAAAAEPVAAPAAGGGAAAEAATVGAAAVVTNAEATAAADQPLYTLGSCESGELPGPAAAAAAATASNAAAAPPSQAAATEAATQLPPSTTEPATPATATTSSSSSKPASSSAAAAAAAANLQHAPARLLSLSGLLSGSSGCSSASSASAAVASGWAGSCYSLSGPGAWGVLAAADLEGEVRELLAEARAWYRKKGGALALQIEQQLKLCRFVAGLHGPVAARLEASEAVGLIIESLGALPLQEDRLVALVEAGQLLGLVGCGRKRLLLLWTALEMYRAGGDKGPSEAGAMLALTLKSLQPPEMPRQQ
;
A
#
# COMPACT_ATOMS: atom_id res chain seq x y z
N MET A 1 5.37 -16.75 0.02
CA MET A 1 5.63 -16.32 -1.37
C MET A 1 5.20 -14.85 -1.57
N SER A 2 5.20 -14.33 -2.81
CA SER A 2 4.78 -12.96 -3.18
C SER A 2 3.70 -12.97 -4.28
N ARG A 3 2.62 -12.21 -4.04
CA ARG A 3 1.36 -12.22 -4.82
C ARG A 3 1.12 -10.90 -5.56
N THR A 4 0.16 -10.90 -6.50
CA THR A 4 -0.29 -9.70 -7.23
C THR A 4 -1.62 -9.18 -6.70
N LEU A 5 -2.53 -10.07 -6.30
CA LEU A 5 -3.82 -9.72 -5.69
C LEU A 5 -3.71 -9.70 -4.16
N GLU A 6 -4.13 -8.59 -3.56
CA GLU A 6 -4.26 -8.45 -2.10
C GLU A 6 -5.69 -8.80 -1.64
N PRO A 7 -5.89 -9.25 -0.38
CA PRO A 7 -7.21 -9.49 0.19
C PRO A 7 -7.80 -8.26 0.89
N GLY A 8 -9.12 -8.17 0.94
CA GLY A 8 -9.88 -7.03 1.48
C GLY A 8 -9.93 -5.83 0.54
N LEU A 9 -9.93 -6.04 -0.78
CA LEU A 9 -9.86 -4.97 -1.79
C LEU A 9 -11.04 -3.99 -1.68
N SER A 10 -10.75 -2.70 -1.52
CA SER A 10 -11.74 -1.62 -1.56
C SER A 10 -11.16 -0.41 -2.29
N LEU A 11 -11.99 0.55 -2.69
CA LEU A 11 -11.52 1.85 -3.19
C LEU A 11 -10.85 2.70 -2.09
N LEU A 12 -10.97 2.26 -0.83
CA LEU A 12 -10.47 2.99 0.33
C LEU A 12 -9.16 2.43 0.91
N THR A 13 -8.73 1.22 0.51
CA THR A 13 -7.43 0.66 0.93
C THR A 13 -6.23 1.44 0.37
N ALA A 14 -6.45 2.28 -0.64
CA ALA A 14 -5.42 3.14 -1.21
C ALA A 14 -5.00 4.30 -0.28
N ALA A 15 -5.80 4.60 0.75
CA ALA A 15 -5.49 5.57 1.80
C ALA A 15 -5.00 4.91 3.12
N GLU A 16 -4.81 3.58 3.14
CA GLU A 16 -4.35 2.84 4.34
C GLU A 16 -2.81 2.73 4.37
N ILE A 17 -2.18 3.37 5.35
CA ILE A 17 -0.76 3.21 5.66
C ILE A 17 -0.56 1.88 6.39
N ARG A 18 0.18 0.96 5.78
CA ARG A 18 0.50 -0.35 6.38
C ARG A 18 1.61 -0.23 7.42
N VAL A 19 1.29 -0.64 8.65
CA VAL A 19 2.22 -0.68 9.79
C VAL A 19 2.49 -2.13 10.17
N VAL A 20 3.76 -2.54 10.18
CA VAL A 20 4.17 -3.90 10.58
C VAL A 20 4.36 -3.96 12.08
N VAL A 21 3.59 -4.79 12.75
CA VAL A 21 3.64 -4.96 14.21
C VAL A 21 4.45 -6.21 14.55
N LEU A 22 5.49 -6.03 15.37
CA LEU A 22 6.47 -7.04 15.75
C LEU A 22 6.42 -7.27 17.28
N PRO A 23 6.24 -8.50 17.78
CA PRO A 23 6.54 -8.81 19.17
C PRO A 23 8.06 -8.81 19.37
N ILE A 24 8.53 -8.18 20.45
CA ILE A 24 9.94 -8.01 20.79
C ILE A 24 10.17 -8.54 22.21
N GLY A 25 11.19 -9.38 22.41
CA GLY A 25 11.36 -10.14 23.64
C GLY A 25 10.25 -11.18 23.88
N PRO A 26 10.16 -11.75 25.11
CA PRO A 26 9.15 -12.74 25.45
C PRO A 26 7.76 -12.10 25.59
N MET A 27 6.85 -12.42 24.67
CA MET A 27 5.46 -11.96 24.70
C MET A 27 4.48 -13.12 24.45
N PRO A 28 3.49 -13.35 25.35
CA PRO A 28 2.42 -14.31 25.10
C PRO A 28 1.58 -13.89 23.91
N LYS A 29 1.11 -14.86 23.11
CA LYS A 29 0.31 -14.59 21.92
C LYS A 29 -0.95 -13.78 22.24
N ASP A 30 -1.65 -14.13 23.31
CA ASP A 30 -2.91 -13.49 23.69
C ASP A 30 -2.69 -12.01 24.10
N THR A 31 -1.57 -11.71 24.78
CA THR A 31 -1.13 -10.34 25.09
C THR A 31 -0.81 -9.55 23.81
N PHE A 32 -0.12 -10.16 22.85
CA PHE A 32 0.18 -9.55 21.55
C PHE A 32 -1.10 -9.23 20.76
N GLU A 33 -2.06 -10.16 20.71
CA GLU A 33 -3.34 -9.95 20.05
C GLU A 33 -4.21 -8.90 20.77
N ALA A 34 -4.15 -8.81 22.10
CA ALA A 34 -4.81 -7.76 22.88
C ALA A 34 -4.24 -6.36 22.58
N TYR A 35 -2.91 -6.18 22.59
CA TYR A 35 -2.27 -4.91 22.24
C TYR A 35 -2.54 -4.54 20.76
N LEU A 36 -2.48 -5.50 19.84
CA LEU A 36 -2.83 -5.31 18.44
C LEU A 36 -4.30 -4.88 18.25
N SER A 37 -5.22 -5.41 19.07
CA SER A 37 -6.62 -4.97 19.08
C SER A 37 -6.75 -3.52 19.59
N ALA A 38 -6.00 -3.15 20.63
CA ALA A 38 -5.99 -1.79 21.17
C ALA A 38 -5.44 -0.76 20.15
N PHE A 39 -4.45 -1.13 19.34
CA PHE A 39 -4.01 -0.31 18.20
C PHE A 39 -5.07 -0.18 17.11
N ASN A 40 -5.74 -1.28 16.74
CA ASN A 40 -6.78 -1.25 15.72
C ASN A 40 -7.99 -0.36 16.10
N ALA A 41 -8.27 -0.18 17.40
CA ALA A 41 -9.27 0.78 17.86
C ALA A 41 -8.91 2.26 17.57
N HIS A 42 -7.61 2.58 17.50
CA HIS A 42 -7.08 3.94 17.30
C HIS A 42 -6.51 4.16 15.88
N ARG A 43 -6.85 3.27 14.93
CA ARG A 43 -6.29 3.23 13.56
C ARG A 43 -6.69 4.39 12.63
N HIS A 44 -7.58 5.29 13.07
CA HIS A 44 -8.06 6.42 12.27
C HIS A 44 -7.79 7.70 13.05
N VAL A 45 -6.75 8.45 12.64
CA VAL A 45 -6.20 9.57 13.41
C VAL A 45 -6.53 10.88 12.69
N PRO A 46 -7.29 11.81 13.30
CA PRO A 46 -7.74 13.01 12.62
C PRO A 46 -6.63 14.07 12.50
N LEU A 47 -6.49 14.67 11.31
CA LEU A 47 -5.42 15.63 10.99
C LEU A 47 -5.48 16.96 11.78
N HIS A 48 -6.57 17.23 12.51
CA HIS A 48 -6.62 18.38 13.42
C HIS A 48 -5.85 18.14 14.72
N ALA A 49 -5.66 16.87 15.11
CA ALA A 49 -5.02 16.47 16.36
C ALA A 49 -3.48 16.46 16.22
N THR A 50 -2.96 15.96 15.08
CA THR A 50 -1.51 15.89 14.78
C THR A 50 -0.79 17.24 14.89
N ARG A 51 -1.52 18.36 14.70
CA ARG A 51 -1.04 19.76 14.76
C ARG A 51 -0.24 20.15 16.02
N CYS A 52 -0.42 19.47 17.14
CA CYS A 52 0.33 19.79 18.38
C CYS A 52 1.68 19.08 18.48
N PHE A 53 1.90 18.01 17.70
CA PHE A 53 3.16 17.28 17.59
C PHE A 53 3.92 17.64 16.31
N HIS A 54 3.19 17.92 15.22
CA HIS A 54 3.76 18.34 13.93
C HIS A 54 4.36 19.75 14.04
N ALA A 55 5.66 19.81 14.40
CA ALA A 55 6.46 21.01 14.31
C ALA A 55 6.72 21.33 12.83
N GLY A 56 5.86 22.16 12.24
CA GLY A 56 5.86 22.44 10.81
C GLY A 56 7.24 22.85 10.29
N GLY A 57 7.74 22.07 9.32
CA GLY A 57 8.98 22.36 8.60
C GLY A 57 8.81 23.48 7.56
N PRO A 58 9.66 23.54 6.52
CA PRO A 58 9.38 24.39 5.36
C PRO A 58 8.02 24.04 4.75
N LYS A 59 7.38 25.04 4.12
CA LYS A 59 6.02 24.99 3.56
C LYS A 59 5.65 23.60 3.01
N SER A 60 4.69 22.94 3.67
CA SER A 60 4.19 21.60 3.31
C SER A 60 3.93 21.45 1.80
N PRO A 61 4.31 20.30 1.20
CA PRO A 61 4.03 19.99 -0.20
C PRO A 61 2.54 19.74 -0.49
N PHE A 62 1.67 19.74 0.53
CA PHE A 62 0.24 19.44 0.42
C PHE A 62 -0.62 20.71 0.67
N PRO A 63 -0.73 21.63 -0.32
CA PRO A 63 -1.46 22.89 -0.16
C PRO A 63 -2.96 22.71 0.12
N HIS A 64 -3.54 21.57 -0.21
CA HIS A 64 -4.95 21.25 0.05
C HIS A 64 -5.18 20.25 1.20
N LEU A 65 -4.15 19.98 2.02
CA LEU A 65 -4.22 19.08 3.18
C LEU A 65 -5.40 19.44 4.11
N ALA A 66 -6.32 18.49 4.25
CA ALA A 66 -7.62 18.71 4.90
C ALA A 66 -7.56 18.73 6.44
N LEU A 67 -6.66 19.54 7.03
CA LEU A 67 -6.29 19.63 8.46
C LEU A 67 -7.45 19.91 9.48
N LYS A 68 -8.72 19.93 9.06
CA LYS A 68 -9.91 20.04 9.91
C LYS A 68 -10.75 18.75 9.93
N SER A 69 -10.97 18.12 8.77
CA SER A 69 -11.88 16.99 8.55
C SER A 69 -11.21 15.73 7.98
N GLY A 70 -10.02 15.85 7.40
CA GLY A 70 -9.20 14.71 6.98
C GLY A 70 -8.64 13.92 8.15
N ALA A 71 -8.20 12.70 7.86
CA ALA A 71 -7.59 11.78 8.81
C ALA A 71 -6.54 10.93 8.08
N MET A 72 -5.56 10.44 8.82
CA MET A 72 -4.66 9.38 8.38
C MET A 72 -5.23 8.04 8.84
N HIS A 73 -5.14 7.03 7.98
CA HIS A 73 -5.75 5.72 8.20
C HIS A 73 -4.64 4.66 8.21
N PHE A 74 -4.55 3.88 9.28
CA PHE A 74 -3.51 2.89 9.49
C PHE A 74 -4.07 1.47 9.39
N ARG A 75 -3.27 0.55 8.85
CA ARG A 75 -3.55 -0.89 8.84
C ARG A 75 -2.41 -1.62 9.54
N PHE A 76 -2.65 -2.02 10.78
CA PHE A 76 -1.71 -2.81 11.58
C PHE A 76 -1.73 -4.27 11.11
N MET A 77 -0.58 -4.78 10.71
CA MET A 77 -0.40 -6.14 10.19
C MET A 77 0.63 -6.88 11.03
N GLN A 78 0.39 -8.16 11.33
CA GLN A 78 1.40 -9.01 11.98
C GLN A 78 2.58 -9.27 11.02
N ALA A 79 3.76 -9.53 11.56
CA ALA A 79 4.99 -9.81 10.79
C ALA A 79 4.76 -10.81 9.64
N ASP A 80 4.04 -11.90 9.88
CA ASP A 80 3.81 -12.96 8.90
C ASP A 80 2.81 -12.58 7.79
N GLU A 81 1.92 -11.60 8.02
CA GLU A 81 1.14 -10.98 6.94
C GLU A 81 2.02 -10.05 6.12
N ALA A 82 2.80 -9.19 6.76
CA ALA A 82 3.69 -8.24 6.10
C ALA A 82 4.79 -8.91 5.26
N ARG A 83 5.25 -10.11 5.63
CA ARG A 83 6.26 -10.87 4.87
C ARG A 83 5.77 -11.28 3.47
N ARG A 84 4.46 -11.35 3.24
CA ARG A 84 3.85 -11.61 1.91
C ARG A 84 3.76 -10.31 1.09
N ARG A 85 4.91 -9.72 0.73
CA ARG A 85 4.96 -8.47 -0.06
C ARG A 85 4.25 -8.64 -1.41
N SER A 86 3.48 -7.62 -1.80
CA SER A 86 2.85 -7.51 -3.11
C SER A 86 3.90 -7.26 -4.19
N ARG A 87 3.91 -8.05 -5.28
CA ARG A 87 4.85 -7.90 -6.41
C ARG A 87 4.74 -6.53 -7.11
N ILE A 88 3.59 -5.88 -7.01
CA ILE A 88 3.31 -4.55 -7.58
C ILE A 88 3.30 -3.44 -6.52
N SER A 89 4.06 -3.59 -5.42
CA SER A 89 4.15 -2.54 -4.39
C SER A 89 4.81 -1.24 -4.88
N ASP A 90 5.68 -1.31 -5.90
CA ASP A 90 6.19 -0.12 -6.61
C ASP A 90 5.06 0.65 -7.36
N LEU A 91 4.03 -0.05 -7.86
CA LEU A 91 2.91 0.53 -8.62
C LEU A 91 1.76 1.04 -7.72
N HIS A 92 1.62 0.47 -6.52
CA HIS A 92 0.58 0.79 -5.55
C HIS A 92 1.22 0.95 -4.16
N LEU A 93 1.62 2.18 -3.83
CA LEU A 93 2.44 2.48 -2.65
C LEU A 93 1.81 2.04 -1.32
N HIS A 94 0.48 2.13 -1.20
CA HIS A 94 -0.30 1.67 -0.04
C HIS A 94 -0.15 0.15 0.27
N ARG A 95 0.56 -0.60 -0.58
CA ARG A 95 0.90 -2.01 -0.36
C ARG A 95 2.25 -2.22 0.30
N GLN A 96 3.13 -1.21 0.28
CA GLN A 96 4.42 -1.24 0.97
C GLN A 96 4.22 -1.16 2.50
N PRO A 97 5.04 -1.86 3.30
CA PRO A 97 5.06 -1.70 4.76
C PRO A 97 5.80 -0.40 5.12
N LEU A 98 5.07 0.72 5.14
CA LEU A 98 5.64 2.07 5.28
C LEU A 98 6.05 2.43 6.71
N ALA A 99 5.67 1.64 7.73
CA ALA A 99 6.17 1.81 9.09
C ALA A 99 6.33 0.47 9.83
N VAL A 100 7.20 0.45 10.85
CA VAL A 100 7.39 -0.68 11.78
C VAL A 100 7.10 -0.25 13.20
N LEU A 101 6.41 -1.11 13.95
CA LEU A 101 6.04 -0.94 15.34
C LEU A 101 6.47 -2.16 16.16
N GLY A 102 7.51 -2.00 16.98
CA GLY A 102 7.90 -2.99 17.97
C GLY A 102 6.99 -2.91 19.19
N LEU A 103 6.50 -4.04 19.69
CA LEU A 103 5.78 -4.15 20.95
C LEU A 103 6.63 -4.94 21.95
N VAL A 104 6.85 -4.40 23.13
CA VAL A 104 7.53 -5.05 24.27
C VAL A 104 6.54 -5.15 25.44
N HIS A 105 6.46 -6.31 26.08
CA HIS A 105 5.68 -6.51 27.31
C HIS A 105 6.66 -6.56 28.49
N CYS A 106 6.80 -5.44 29.21
CA CYS A 106 7.80 -5.29 30.26
C CYS A 106 7.73 -6.35 31.39
N PRO A 107 6.57 -6.83 31.86
CA PRO A 107 6.50 -7.82 32.94
C PRO A 107 7.24 -9.15 32.69
N LEU A 108 7.70 -9.42 31.47
CA LEU A 108 8.52 -10.58 31.11
C LEU A 108 9.92 -10.22 30.57
N LEU A 109 10.26 -8.94 30.42
CA LEU A 109 11.54 -8.47 29.88
C LEU A 109 12.22 -7.51 30.87
N GLU A 110 13.27 -8.01 31.55
CA GLU A 110 14.04 -7.27 32.54
C GLU A 110 14.96 -6.19 31.93
N ASP A 111 15.57 -6.47 30.77
CA ASP A 111 16.46 -5.54 30.05
C ASP A 111 15.76 -4.94 28.82
N LEU A 112 15.25 -3.73 28.99
CA LEU A 112 14.60 -2.96 27.94
C LEU A 112 15.58 -2.40 26.90
N ALA A 113 16.87 -2.28 27.21
CA ALA A 113 17.90 -1.88 26.24
C ALA A 113 18.25 -3.06 25.30
N ALA A 114 18.35 -4.28 25.82
CA ALA A 114 18.47 -5.48 25.00
C ALA A 114 17.24 -5.69 24.11
N GLY A 115 16.02 -5.47 24.63
CA GLY A 115 14.79 -5.49 23.83
C GLY A 115 14.79 -4.43 22.72
N HIS A 116 15.24 -3.20 23.01
CA HIS A 116 15.36 -2.15 22.01
C HIS A 116 16.39 -2.50 20.91
N ALA A 117 17.53 -3.08 21.27
CA ALA A 117 18.53 -3.56 20.30
C ALA A 117 18.01 -4.73 19.44
N GLU A 118 17.14 -5.60 19.98
CA GLU A 118 16.38 -6.58 19.18
C GLU A 118 15.41 -5.89 18.21
N PHE A 119 14.65 -4.89 18.68
CA PHE A 119 13.76 -4.12 17.82
C PHE A 119 14.51 -3.48 16.64
N GLU A 120 15.65 -2.82 16.86
CA GLU A 120 16.43 -2.25 15.76
C GLU A 120 16.87 -3.32 14.74
N ARG A 121 17.32 -4.49 15.23
CA ARG A 121 17.72 -5.63 14.40
C ARG A 121 16.53 -6.21 13.61
N ALA A 122 15.32 -6.18 14.17
CA ALA A 122 14.10 -6.64 13.52
C ALA A 122 13.55 -5.62 12.50
N ALA A 123 13.59 -4.33 12.83
CA ALA A 123 13.15 -3.23 11.96
C ALA A 123 13.95 -3.17 10.64
N LYS A 124 15.27 -3.44 10.71
CA LYS A 124 16.18 -3.54 9.54
C LYS A 124 15.76 -4.59 8.49
N GLN A 125 14.78 -5.46 8.75
CA GLN A 125 14.17 -6.36 7.76
C GLN A 125 13.18 -5.65 6.79
N TRP A 126 12.84 -4.37 7.05
CA TRP A 126 11.80 -3.61 6.36
C TRP A 126 12.37 -2.32 5.72
N PRO A 127 13.21 -2.42 4.66
CA PRO A 127 13.83 -1.25 4.02
C PRO A 127 12.85 -0.35 3.23
N GLU A 128 11.56 -0.71 3.18
CA GLU A 128 10.46 0.11 2.63
C GLU A 128 9.79 0.98 3.72
N ALA A 129 10.18 0.82 5.00
CA ALA A 129 9.59 1.56 6.11
C ALA A 129 10.26 2.94 6.30
N LEU A 130 9.43 3.99 6.30
CA LEU A 130 9.83 5.37 6.55
C LEU A 130 9.94 5.69 8.05
N LEU A 131 9.12 5.04 8.88
CA LEU A 131 9.04 5.28 10.32
C LEU A 131 9.21 3.96 11.09
N SER A 132 9.94 3.99 12.20
CA SER A 132 10.15 2.83 13.08
C SER A 132 10.07 3.27 14.53
N ARG A 133 9.06 2.82 15.27
CA ARG A 133 8.84 3.12 16.71
C ARG A 133 8.77 1.83 17.54
N CYS A 134 9.13 1.90 18.81
CA CYS A 134 9.03 0.77 19.76
C CYS A 134 8.19 1.20 20.97
N CYS A 135 7.23 0.37 21.36
CA CYS A 135 6.31 0.62 22.48
C CYS A 135 6.48 -0.44 23.56
N ALA A 136 6.91 -0.03 24.74
CA ALA A 136 7.08 -0.87 25.91
C ALA A 136 5.91 -0.68 26.88
N PHE A 137 5.11 -1.72 27.02
CA PHE A 137 3.89 -1.75 27.81
C PHE A 137 4.19 -2.20 29.24
N GLU A 138 3.50 -1.57 30.19
CA GLU A 138 3.51 -1.95 31.61
C GLU A 138 4.92 -1.85 32.26
N PRO A 139 5.66 -0.74 32.08
CA PRO A 139 7.01 -0.57 32.59
C PRO A 139 7.06 -0.60 34.13
N SER A 140 7.95 -1.42 34.68
CA SER A 140 8.20 -1.51 36.12
C SER A 140 9.07 -0.36 36.62
N PRO A 141 9.12 -0.09 37.94
CA PRO A 141 10.05 0.86 38.52
C PRO A 141 11.54 0.56 38.23
N SER A 142 11.92 -0.72 38.04
CA SER A 142 13.29 -1.09 37.65
C SER A 142 13.61 -0.69 36.21
N HIS A 143 12.66 -0.80 35.28
CA HIS A 143 12.88 -0.38 33.89
C HIS A 143 12.91 1.16 33.76
N LEU A 144 12.18 1.87 34.62
CA LEU A 144 12.27 3.33 34.74
C LEU A 144 13.60 3.80 35.34
N ALA A 145 14.29 2.93 36.09
CA ALA A 145 15.62 3.19 36.67
C ALA A 145 16.79 2.80 35.72
N THR A 146 16.52 2.22 34.54
CA THR A 146 17.56 1.81 33.59
C THR A 146 18.41 3.01 33.14
N PRO A 147 19.74 3.00 33.34
CA PRO A 147 20.59 4.09 32.89
C PRO A 147 20.59 4.18 31.36
N GLY A 148 20.53 5.40 30.81
CA GLY A 148 20.48 5.61 29.37
C GLY A 148 19.12 5.36 28.71
N LEU A 149 18.05 5.03 29.46
CA LEU A 149 16.70 4.81 28.91
C LEU A 149 16.20 5.94 27.99
N ARG A 150 16.55 7.20 28.31
CA ARG A 150 16.21 8.39 27.50
C ARG A 150 17.04 8.56 26.22
N ALA A 151 18.14 7.82 26.08
CA ALA A 151 18.98 7.79 24.88
C ALA A 151 18.52 6.72 23.86
N LEU A 152 17.66 5.78 24.28
CA LEU A 152 17.00 4.82 23.39
C LEU A 152 15.99 5.58 22.51
N ARG A 153 16.44 5.99 21.32
CA ARG A 153 15.62 6.68 20.32
C ARG A 153 14.42 5.82 19.94
N GLU A 154 13.33 6.46 19.53
CA GLU A 154 12.12 5.79 19.05
C GLU A 154 11.38 4.90 20.07
N LEU A 155 11.85 4.81 21.32
CA LEU A 155 11.21 4.08 22.40
C LEU A 155 10.13 4.92 23.09
N MET A 156 8.95 4.33 23.32
CA MET A 156 7.87 4.91 24.10
C MET A 156 7.41 3.96 25.20
N LEU A 157 7.15 4.51 26.37
CA LEU A 157 6.68 3.77 27.55
C LEU A 157 5.17 3.99 27.72
N LEU A 158 4.41 2.91 27.84
CA LEU A 158 2.94 2.92 27.94
C LEU A 158 2.49 2.26 29.26
N PRO A 159 1.98 3.02 30.24
CA PRO A 159 1.41 2.47 31.47
C PRO A 159 0.21 1.54 31.22
N ALA A 160 -0.06 0.63 32.17
CA ALA A 160 -1.25 -0.21 32.17
C ALA A 160 -2.55 0.62 32.36
N GLU A 161 -2.49 1.59 33.28
CA GLU A 161 -3.59 2.49 33.59
C GLU A 161 -3.93 3.38 32.39
N HIS A 162 -5.23 3.59 32.15
CA HIS A 162 -5.72 4.50 31.10
C HIS A 162 -5.14 4.25 29.69
N LEU A 163 -4.73 3.01 29.38
CA LEU A 163 -4.02 2.65 28.14
C LEU A 163 -4.66 3.21 26.85
N GLY A 164 -6.00 3.25 26.77
CA GLY A 164 -6.70 3.86 25.64
C GLY A 164 -6.35 5.34 25.43
N ALA A 165 -6.30 6.15 26.49
CA ALA A 165 -5.91 7.56 26.40
C ALA A 165 -4.41 7.74 26.08
N HIS A 166 -3.55 6.85 26.57
CA HIS A 166 -2.13 6.85 26.19
C HIS A 166 -1.93 6.47 24.71
N LEU A 167 -2.71 5.51 24.19
CA LEU A 167 -2.71 5.15 22.78
C LEU A 167 -3.34 6.23 21.88
N GLU A 168 -4.35 6.95 22.35
CA GLU A 168 -4.93 8.12 21.67
C GLU A 168 -3.87 9.20 21.41
N VAL A 169 -3.13 9.56 22.47
CA VAL A 169 -2.01 10.52 22.40
C VAL A 169 -0.89 9.99 21.51
N TYR A 170 -0.47 8.73 21.71
CA TYR A 170 0.60 8.12 20.92
C TYR A 170 0.27 8.05 19.43
N MET A 171 -0.92 7.57 19.05
CA MET A 171 -1.31 7.47 17.65
C MET A 171 -1.40 8.84 16.97
N THR A 172 -1.70 9.89 17.74
CA THR A 172 -1.68 11.27 17.26
C THR A 172 -0.27 11.79 17.01
N GLU A 173 0.70 11.43 17.85
CA GLU A 173 2.12 11.72 17.63
C GLU A 173 2.67 10.91 16.44
N PHE A 174 2.43 9.60 16.42
CA PHE A 174 2.84 8.69 15.33
C PHE A 174 2.33 9.14 13.96
N ALA A 175 1.10 9.66 13.88
CA ALA A 175 0.57 10.23 12.66
C ALA A 175 1.22 11.59 12.29
N ALA A 176 1.61 12.41 13.27
CA ALA A 176 2.35 13.65 13.02
C ALA A 176 3.77 13.38 12.49
N ASP A 177 4.45 12.37 13.04
CA ASP A 177 5.74 11.88 12.54
C ASP A 177 5.58 11.34 11.11
N MET A 178 4.62 10.43 10.91
CA MET A 178 4.38 9.78 9.62
C MET A 178 4.04 10.81 8.54
N LEU A 179 3.25 11.85 8.87
CA LEU A 179 2.99 12.96 7.96
C LEU A 179 4.28 13.70 7.59
N ALA A 180 5.12 14.05 8.56
CA ALA A 180 6.36 14.78 8.30
C ALA A 180 7.35 13.98 7.43
N VAL A 181 7.47 12.66 7.62
CA VAL A 181 8.34 11.83 6.77
C VAL A 181 7.72 11.59 5.38
N ILE A 182 6.38 11.56 5.24
CA ILE A 182 5.73 11.57 3.92
C ILE A 182 5.97 12.90 3.20
N GLU A 183 5.91 14.04 3.90
CA GLU A 183 6.19 15.36 3.31
C GLU A 183 7.65 15.47 2.85
N ASP A 184 8.62 15.04 3.68
CA ASP A 184 10.03 14.95 3.28
C ASP A 184 10.23 14.03 2.07
N ALA A 185 9.60 12.84 2.08
CA ALA A 185 9.65 11.91 0.96
C ALA A 185 9.09 12.53 -0.33
N VAL A 186 8.04 13.35 -0.27
CA VAL A 186 7.49 14.07 -1.45
C VAL A 186 8.37 15.23 -1.90
N LEU A 187 9.01 15.96 -0.98
CA LEU A 187 9.94 17.04 -1.31
C LEU A 187 11.22 16.51 -1.97
N ASN A 188 11.79 15.44 -1.41
CA ASN A 188 13.04 14.81 -1.87
C ASN A 188 12.85 13.81 -3.03
N ALA A 189 11.61 13.51 -3.43
CA ALA A 189 11.34 12.56 -4.52
C ALA A 189 11.88 13.03 -5.88
N SER A 190 12.89 12.31 -6.38
CA SER A 190 13.63 12.63 -7.61
C SER A 190 13.40 11.63 -8.75
N VAL A 191 13.38 12.13 -9.98
CA VAL A 191 13.31 11.37 -11.25
C VAL A 191 14.41 10.31 -11.36
N ALA A 192 15.56 10.53 -10.71
CA ALA A 192 16.69 9.61 -10.68
C ALA A 192 16.37 8.29 -9.94
N THR A 193 15.60 8.34 -8.85
CA THR A 193 15.29 7.16 -8.01
C THR A 193 14.17 6.28 -8.58
N VAL A 194 13.44 6.78 -9.58
CA VAL A 194 12.31 6.08 -10.21
C VAL A 194 12.77 4.88 -11.05
N LYS A 195 12.28 3.70 -10.68
CA LYS A 195 12.53 2.43 -11.40
C LYS A 195 11.69 2.35 -12.68
N LEU A 196 12.34 2.09 -13.82
CA LEU A 196 11.67 1.79 -15.09
C LEU A 196 11.47 0.29 -15.37
N ASN A 197 12.16 -0.57 -14.63
CA ASN A 197 12.15 -2.03 -14.81
C ASN A 197 11.56 -2.71 -13.56
N THR A 198 10.27 -2.48 -13.30
CA THR A 198 9.53 -3.10 -12.18
C THR A 198 8.89 -4.42 -12.60
N TYR A 199 8.33 -5.19 -11.67
CA TYR A 199 7.53 -6.37 -12.03
C TYR A 199 6.32 -6.02 -12.93
N ALA A 200 5.75 -4.82 -12.80
CA ALA A 200 4.66 -4.33 -13.65
C ALA A 200 5.10 -4.06 -15.10
N ASP A 201 6.41 -4.03 -15.36
CA ASP A 201 7.01 -3.89 -16.70
C ASP A 201 7.40 -5.25 -17.31
N SER A 202 7.22 -6.34 -16.57
CA SER A 202 7.68 -7.69 -16.98
C SER A 202 6.73 -8.36 -17.99
N GLY A 203 7.30 -9.22 -18.84
CA GLY A 203 6.52 -10.07 -19.76
C GLY A 203 5.66 -11.13 -19.06
N GLU A 204 5.95 -11.48 -17.80
CA GLU A 204 5.10 -12.33 -16.94
C GLU A 204 3.80 -11.61 -16.58
N PHE A 205 3.88 -10.32 -16.27
CA PHE A 205 2.75 -9.48 -15.87
C PHE A 205 1.94 -8.91 -17.04
N LEU A 206 2.61 -8.60 -18.16
CA LEU A 206 2.00 -8.02 -19.36
C LEU A 206 1.50 -9.07 -20.38
N GLY A 207 2.02 -10.30 -20.31
CA GLY A 207 1.79 -11.32 -21.34
C GLY A 207 2.78 -11.22 -22.51
N SER A 208 3.31 -12.36 -22.93
CA SER A 208 4.49 -12.46 -23.80
C SER A 208 4.28 -11.95 -25.24
N SER A 209 3.09 -12.14 -25.81
CA SER A 209 2.89 -12.06 -27.27
C SER A 209 2.76 -10.64 -27.86
N LEU A 210 2.49 -9.61 -27.04
CA LEU A 210 2.23 -8.24 -27.53
C LEU A 210 3.34 -7.24 -27.18
N ALA A 211 3.97 -7.38 -26.00
CA ALA A 211 5.05 -6.50 -25.57
C ALA A 211 6.24 -6.51 -26.54
N GLN A 212 6.57 -7.67 -27.10
CA GLN A 212 7.66 -7.83 -28.08
C GLN A 212 7.41 -7.08 -29.40
N LEU A 213 6.15 -7.02 -29.86
CA LEU A 213 5.79 -6.39 -31.13
C LEU A 213 5.76 -4.86 -31.02
N GLU A 214 5.21 -4.33 -29.93
CA GLU A 214 5.21 -2.87 -29.70
C GLU A 214 6.62 -2.32 -29.46
N GLU A 215 7.50 -3.07 -28.81
CA GLU A 215 8.89 -2.67 -28.56
C GLU A 215 9.70 -2.54 -29.87
N GLY A 216 9.41 -3.37 -30.87
CA GLY A 216 9.95 -3.20 -32.23
C GLY A 216 9.44 -1.92 -32.92
N LEU A 217 8.17 -1.58 -32.74
CA LEU A 217 7.56 -0.38 -33.34
C LEU A 217 8.00 0.93 -32.66
N ARG A 218 8.22 0.93 -31.34
CA ARG A 218 8.62 2.14 -30.58
C ARG A 218 10.02 2.65 -30.95
N LYS A 219 10.93 1.75 -31.34
CA LYS A 219 12.33 2.08 -31.69
C LYS A 219 12.50 2.87 -32.99
N LEU A 220 11.42 3.12 -33.73
CA LEU A 220 11.48 3.72 -35.07
C LEU A 220 11.18 5.23 -35.11
N ASN A 221 10.63 5.83 -34.04
CA ASN A 221 9.96 7.15 -34.15
C ASN A 221 10.27 8.20 -33.06
N MET A 222 11.04 7.92 -32.01
CA MET A 222 11.35 8.88 -30.93
C MET A 222 12.74 8.67 -30.33
N ASN A 223 13.33 9.72 -29.75
CA ASN A 223 14.52 9.61 -28.90
C ASN A 223 14.23 8.74 -27.67
N GLU A 224 14.93 7.61 -27.54
CA GLU A 224 14.63 6.59 -26.52
C GLU A 224 14.83 7.13 -25.08
N GLU A 225 15.85 7.96 -24.86
CA GLU A 225 16.13 8.57 -23.54
C GLU A 225 15.09 9.61 -23.13
N GLU A 226 14.62 10.46 -24.06
CA GLU A 226 13.50 11.37 -23.77
C GLU A 226 12.24 10.60 -23.35
N LEU A 227 11.98 9.44 -23.99
CA LEU A 227 10.84 8.61 -23.65
C LEU A 227 11.01 7.98 -22.26
N LYS A 228 12.22 7.49 -21.92
CA LYS A 228 12.56 6.99 -20.57
C LYS A 228 12.40 8.08 -19.51
N GLU A 229 12.88 9.29 -19.76
CA GLU A 229 12.72 10.43 -18.86
C GLU A 229 11.24 10.80 -18.67
N LYS A 230 10.46 10.93 -19.75
CA LYS A 230 9.02 11.22 -19.69
C LYS A 230 8.26 10.13 -18.91
N ARG A 231 8.66 8.85 -19.01
CA ARG A 231 8.14 7.77 -18.13
C ARG A 231 8.50 7.99 -16.67
N ARG A 232 9.77 8.28 -16.35
CA ARG A 232 10.20 8.53 -14.96
C ARG A 232 9.40 9.68 -14.33
N TRP A 233 9.17 10.78 -15.06
CA TRP A 233 8.33 11.89 -14.61
C TRP A 233 6.87 11.49 -14.38
N GLY A 234 6.24 10.73 -15.29
CA GLY A 234 4.86 10.26 -15.12
C GLY A 234 4.69 9.35 -13.90
N ARG A 235 5.62 8.42 -13.70
CA ARG A 235 5.69 7.54 -12.52
C ARG A 235 5.94 8.32 -11.22
N LEU A 236 6.80 9.33 -11.26
CA LEU A 236 7.07 10.23 -10.13
C LEU A 236 5.82 10.99 -9.69
N GLN A 237 5.09 11.59 -10.64
CA GLN A 237 3.85 12.31 -10.33
C GLN A 237 2.77 11.35 -9.79
N LYS A 238 2.62 10.16 -10.38
CA LYS A 238 1.76 9.10 -9.83
C LYS A 238 2.14 8.78 -8.38
N ALA A 239 3.43 8.58 -8.07
CA ALA A 239 3.90 8.29 -6.72
C ALA A 239 3.65 9.46 -5.73
N LYS A 240 3.79 10.73 -6.15
CA LYS A 240 3.39 11.89 -5.33
C LYS A 240 1.88 11.90 -5.06
N GLY A 241 1.07 11.45 -6.02
CA GLY A 241 -0.37 11.23 -5.84
C GLY A 241 -0.68 10.18 -4.76
N ASP A 242 0.02 9.04 -4.79
CA ASP A 242 -0.12 8.01 -3.74
C ASP A 242 0.30 8.55 -2.35
N TRP A 243 1.40 9.29 -2.25
CA TRP A 243 1.84 9.90 -0.99
C TRP A 243 0.80 10.90 -0.43
N ALA A 244 0.27 11.77 -1.28
CA ALA A 244 -0.78 12.73 -0.89
C ALA A 244 -2.06 12.03 -0.42
N LEU A 245 -2.44 10.92 -1.06
CA LEU A 245 -3.61 10.12 -0.66
C LEU A 245 -3.41 9.47 0.71
N LEU A 246 -2.21 8.94 0.99
CA LEU A 246 -1.84 8.36 2.29
C LEU A 246 -1.72 9.41 3.41
N ALA A 247 -1.28 10.63 3.08
CA ALA A 247 -1.30 11.79 3.99
C ALA A 247 -2.73 12.29 4.31
N GLY A 248 -3.76 11.77 3.65
CA GLY A 248 -5.15 12.20 3.82
C GLY A 248 -5.52 13.47 3.04
N SER A 249 -4.77 13.81 1.98
CA SER A 249 -5.08 14.91 1.06
C SER A 249 -5.48 14.39 -0.34
N PRO A 250 -6.76 14.04 -0.56
CA PRO A 250 -7.22 13.59 -1.88
C PRO A 250 -7.16 14.67 -2.96
N ARG A 251 -7.12 15.96 -2.60
CA ARG A 251 -7.04 17.07 -3.57
C ARG A 251 -5.66 17.20 -4.18
N ASP A 252 -4.62 17.24 -3.35
CA ASP A 252 -3.24 17.23 -3.83
C ASP A 252 -2.95 15.93 -4.61
N ALA A 253 -3.53 14.81 -4.17
CA ALA A 253 -3.46 13.54 -4.90
C ALA A 253 -4.09 13.62 -6.30
N PHE A 254 -5.28 14.22 -6.43
CA PHE A 254 -6.00 14.38 -7.68
C PHE A 254 -5.24 15.21 -8.72
N GLU A 255 -4.54 16.27 -8.30
CA GLU A 255 -3.67 17.06 -9.19
C GLU A 255 -2.46 16.25 -9.66
N HIS A 256 -1.75 15.60 -8.74
CA HIS A 256 -0.62 14.73 -9.06
C HIS A 256 -0.99 13.55 -9.98
N TYR A 257 -2.17 12.93 -9.78
CA TYR A 257 -2.66 11.89 -10.66
C TYR A 257 -2.99 12.41 -12.07
N LYS A 258 -3.55 13.61 -12.21
CA LYS A 258 -3.76 14.24 -13.54
C LYS A 258 -2.44 14.49 -14.27
N SER A 259 -1.45 15.10 -13.62
CA SER A 259 -0.12 15.28 -14.22
C SER A 259 0.54 13.95 -14.56
N GLY A 260 0.40 12.94 -13.69
CA GLY A 260 0.87 11.57 -13.94
C GLY A 260 0.19 10.90 -15.13
N MET A 261 -1.12 11.11 -15.32
CA MET A 261 -1.89 10.65 -16.48
C MET A 261 -1.37 11.28 -17.78
N GLU A 262 -1.23 12.60 -17.85
CA GLU A 262 -0.76 13.29 -19.06
C GLU A 262 0.63 12.83 -19.49
N LEU A 263 1.58 12.79 -18.55
CA LEU A 263 2.94 12.32 -18.77
C LEU A 263 3.00 10.83 -19.15
N SER A 264 2.25 9.96 -18.46
CA SER A 264 2.22 8.52 -18.77
C SER A 264 1.56 8.23 -20.12
N ARG A 265 0.55 9.02 -20.52
CA ARG A 265 -0.10 8.93 -21.83
C ARG A 265 0.87 9.32 -22.94
N ALA A 266 1.59 10.44 -22.78
CA ALA A 266 2.63 10.88 -23.72
C ALA A 266 3.81 9.91 -23.81
N ALA A 267 4.21 9.28 -22.69
CA ALA A 267 5.33 8.35 -22.63
C ALA A 267 4.97 6.88 -23.00
N GLY A 268 3.71 6.63 -23.38
CA GLY A 268 3.20 5.30 -23.75
C GLY A 268 3.15 4.30 -22.59
N ASP A 269 3.06 4.77 -21.35
CA ASP A 269 3.12 3.94 -20.15
C ASP A 269 1.72 3.54 -19.64
N ALA A 270 1.09 2.61 -20.38
CA ALA A 270 -0.30 2.22 -20.16
C ALA A 270 -0.64 1.70 -18.75
N ILE A 271 0.29 1.01 -18.07
CA ILE A 271 0.02 0.46 -16.72
C ILE A 271 0.04 1.58 -15.68
N TRP A 272 1.03 2.46 -15.73
CA TRP A 272 1.12 3.60 -14.83
C TRP A 272 0.05 4.65 -15.10
N PHE A 273 -0.37 4.80 -16.36
CA PHE A 273 -1.57 5.55 -16.71
C PHE A 273 -2.83 4.95 -16.03
N GLY A 274 -3.06 3.65 -16.19
CA GLY A 274 -4.21 2.97 -15.56
C GLY A 274 -4.23 3.09 -14.04
N ALA A 275 -3.05 3.01 -13.40
CA ALA A 275 -2.89 3.16 -11.96
C ALA A 275 -3.05 4.61 -11.47
N ALA A 276 -2.83 5.62 -12.33
CA ALA A 276 -3.13 7.01 -12.03
C ALA A 276 -4.64 7.31 -12.13
N VAL A 277 -5.35 6.74 -13.12
CA VAL A 277 -6.83 6.84 -13.21
C VAL A 277 -7.51 6.12 -12.05
N GLU A 278 -7.02 4.93 -11.68
CA GLU A 278 -7.46 4.23 -10.47
C GLU A 278 -7.22 5.08 -9.21
N GLY A 279 -6.05 5.72 -9.09
CA GLY A 279 -5.75 6.69 -8.04
C GLY A 279 -6.74 7.86 -7.98
N LEU A 280 -7.14 8.37 -9.15
CA LEU A 280 -8.15 9.43 -9.27
C LEU A 280 -9.51 8.99 -8.68
N ALA A 281 -9.95 7.75 -8.97
CA ALA A 281 -11.18 7.20 -8.41
C ALA A 281 -11.10 7.06 -6.87
N HIS A 282 -9.96 6.58 -6.34
CA HIS A 282 -9.73 6.52 -4.90
C HIS A 282 -9.78 7.92 -4.24
N ALA A 283 -9.13 8.91 -4.85
CA ALA A 283 -9.10 10.28 -4.36
C ALA A 283 -10.51 10.90 -4.31
N ARG A 284 -11.33 10.72 -5.35
CA ARG A 284 -12.69 11.28 -5.42
C ARG A 284 -13.64 10.68 -4.38
N VAL A 285 -13.57 9.37 -4.15
CA VAL A 285 -14.35 8.70 -3.08
C VAL A 285 -13.90 9.21 -1.69
N LEU A 286 -12.59 9.35 -1.46
CA LEU A 286 -12.08 9.89 -0.18
C LEU A 286 -12.45 11.37 0.02
N GLU A 287 -12.45 12.18 -1.04
CA GLU A 287 -12.84 13.59 -0.97
C GLU A 287 -14.29 13.74 -0.48
N ALA A 288 -15.24 12.98 -1.02
CA ALA A 288 -16.64 13.03 -0.58
C ALA A 288 -16.80 12.62 0.90
N LEU A 289 -16.08 11.58 1.35
CA LEU A 289 -16.06 11.18 2.75
C LEU A 289 -15.48 12.27 3.68
N ILE A 290 -14.46 13.00 3.22
CA ILE A 290 -13.86 14.12 3.98
C ILE A 290 -14.77 15.36 3.97
N ALA A 291 -15.47 15.63 2.86
CA ALA A 291 -16.37 16.78 2.72
C ALA A 291 -17.62 16.68 3.60
N ALA A 292 -18.14 15.48 3.83
CA ALA A 292 -19.32 15.26 4.67
C ALA A 292 -19.05 15.22 6.18
N ARG A 293 -17.79 15.22 6.63
CA ARG A 293 -17.44 15.16 8.06
C ARG A 293 -17.72 16.50 8.76
N PRO A 294 -18.50 16.54 9.86
CA PRO A 294 -18.80 17.78 10.57
C PRO A 294 -17.57 18.33 11.29
N ALA A 295 -17.21 19.58 10.99
CA ALA A 295 -16.02 20.24 11.54
C ALA A 295 -16.03 20.41 13.08
N ALA A 296 -17.18 20.24 13.73
CA ALA A 296 -17.36 20.42 15.17
C ALA A 296 -16.63 19.37 16.04
N ALA A 297 -16.40 18.16 15.52
CA ALA A 297 -15.72 17.08 16.27
C ALA A 297 -14.30 17.48 16.72
N ALA A 298 -13.65 18.39 16.00
CA ALA A 298 -12.30 18.89 16.28
C ALA A 298 -12.16 19.81 17.50
N ALA A 299 -13.27 20.20 18.14
CA ALA A 299 -13.25 21.20 19.21
C ALA A 299 -12.86 20.64 20.59
N ALA A 300 -13.36 19.45 20.95
CA ALA A 300 -13.36 18.95 22.33
C ALA A 300 -12.02 18.35 22.80
N VAL A 301 -11.27 17.67 21.92
CA VAL A 301 -10.05 16.91 22.26
C VAL A 301 -8.83 17.81 22.55
N ARG A 302 -8.85 19.05 22.05
CA ARG A 302 -7.69 19.97 22.02
C ARG A 302 -6.94 20.19 23.35
N PRO A 303 -7.57 20.42 24.52
CA PRO A 303 -6.83 20.87 25.72
C PRO A 303 -5.96 19.77 26.33
N ALA A 304 -6.46 18.54 26.46
CA ALA A 304 -5.71 17.43 27.04
C ALA A 304 -4.53 17.02 26.14
N LEU A 305 -4.79 16.93 24.83
CA LEU A 305 -3.79 16.59 23.81
C LEU A 305 -2.65 17.64 23.75
N ALA A 306 -3.00 18.94 23.81
CA ALA A 306 -2.02 20.02 23.82
C ALA A 306 -1.15 20.02 25.10
N ALA A 307 -1.71 19.66 26.26
CA ALA A 307 -0.95 19.52 27.50
C ALA A 307 0.07 18.36 27.42
N ALA A 308 -0.33 17.21 26.85
CA ALA A 308 0.58 16.09 26.62
C ALA A 308 1.73 16.46 25.65
N ALA A 309 1.41 17.13 24.55
CA ALA A 309 2.41 17.63 23.60
C ALA A 309 3.39 18.64 24.24
N ALA A 310 2.90 19.56 25.08
CA ALA A 310 3.73 20.52 25.80
C ALA A 310 4.68 19.83 26.80
N ALA A 311 4.18 18.87 27.59
CA ALA A 311 4.98 18.09 28.52
C ALA A 311 6.08 17.29 27.80
N ARG A 312 5.77 16.68 26.65
CA ARG A 312 6.75 15.97 25.83
C ARG A 312 7.79 16.91 25.21
N LYS A 313 7.39 18.09 24.73
CA LYS A 313 8.32 19.09 24.17
C LYS A 313 9.29 19.63 25.22
N ALA A 314 8.84 19.79 26.46
CA ALA A 314 9.72 20.11 27.60
C ALA A 314 10.70 18.97 27.91
N ALA A 315 10.24 17.70 27.91
CA ALA A 315 11.11 16.54 28.12
C ALA A 315 12.14 16.35 27.00
N ALA A 316 11.78 16.64 25.74
CA ALA A 316 12.69 16.60 24.60
C ALA A 316 13.74 17.73 24.65
N ALA A 317 13.35 18.95 25.06
CA ALA A 317 14.29 20.04 25.28
C ALA A 317 15.29 19.72 26.41
N ALA A 318 14.82 19.14 27.52
CA ALA A 318 15.66 18.68 28.63
C ALA A 318 16.57 17.48 28.28
N ALA A 319 16.32 16.79 27.16
CA ALA A 319 17.20 15.75 26.62
C ALA A 319 18.22 16.29 25.58
N ALA A 320 18.12 17.58 25.22
CA ALA A 320 18.99 18.24 24.25
C ALA A 320 20.04 19.16 24.91
N GLU A 321 20.09 19.26 26.25
CA GLU A 321 21.18 19.95 26.93
C GLU A 321 22.52 19.23 26.70
N PRO A 322 23.63 19.96 26.45
CA PRO A 322 24.89 19.35 26.10
C PRO A 322 25.51 18.64 27.30
N VAL A 323 25.78 17.33 27.14
CA VAL A 323 26.61 16.58 28.10
C VAL A 323 28.00 17.22 28.12
N ALA A 324 28.33 17.92 29.21
CA ALA A 324 29.60 18.60 29.37
C ALA A 324 30.75 17.57 29.32
N ALA A 325 31.64 17.71 28.34
CA ALA A 325 32.76 16.81 28.15
C ALA A 325 33.74 16.91 29.34
N PRO A 326 34.20 15.79 29.92
CA PRO A 326 35.18 15.83 30.99
C PRO A 326 36.54 16.29 30.44
N ALA A 327 37.12 17.32 31.05
CA ALA A 327 38.43 17.82 30.66
C ALA A 327 39.54 16.84 31.11
N ALA A 328 40.19 16.20 30.14
CA ALA A 328 41.41 15.42 30.32
C ALA A 328 42.42 15.83 29.26
N GLY A 329 43.67 16.10 29.64
CA GLY A 329 44.68 16.66 28.75
C GLY A 329 45.97 15.84 28.68
N GLY A 330 46.59 15.84 27.50
CA GLY A 330 47.98 15.43 27.28
C GLY A 330 48.24 13.92 27.12
N GLY A 331 49.02 13.56 26.09
CA GLY A 331 49.51 12.19 25.86
C GLY A 331 49.51 11.82 24.37
N ALA A 332 50.69 11.65 23.77
CA ALA A 332 50.83 11.52 22.31
C ALA A 332 50.92 10.06 21.80
N ALA A 333 50.58 9.91 20.51
CA ALA A 333 51.08 8.92 19.54
C ALA A 333 50.77 7.41 19.70
N ALA A 334 50.04 6.86 18.71
CA ALA A 334 50.37 5.64 17.95
C ALA A 334 49.46 5.49 16.69
N GLU A 335 49.84 4.64 15.74
CA GLU A 335 49.29 4.56 14.37
C GLU A 335 48.07 3.62 14.15
N ALA A 336 47.44 3.82 12.98
CA ALA A 336 46.96 2.78 12.03
C ALA A 336 45.49 2.30 12.02
N ALA A 337 45.15 1.69 10.86
CA ALA A 337 43.95 0.97 10.45
C ALA A 337 42.70 1.78 10.00
N THR A 338 42.49 1.80 8.67
CA THR A 338 41.33 2.34 7.95
C THR A 338 40.18 1.33 7.80
N VAL A 339 38.92 1.78 7.96
CA VAL A 339 37.81 1.47 7.03
C VAL A 339 36.91 2.71 6.95
N GLY A 340 36.49 3.11 5.75
CA GLY A 340 35.68 4.32 5.55
C GLY A 340 34.18 4.06 5.45
N ALA A 341 33.39 4.96 6.04
CA ALA A 341 31.96 5.15 5.73
C ALA A 341 31.74 6.66 5.50
N ALA A 342 31.12 7.03 4.37
CA ALA A 342 31.04 8.43 3.96
C ALA A 342 29.95 9.20 4.72
N ALA A 343 30.34 10.25 5.44
CA ALA A 343 29.40 11.21 6.02
C ALA A 343 29.03 12.28 4.98
N VAL A 344 27.74 12.61 4.86
CA VAL A 344 27.29 13.79 4.10
C VAL A 344 27.38 15.01 5.02
N VAL A 345 28.22 15.98 4.64
CA VAL A 345 28.46 17.20 5.41
C VAL A 345 27.35 18.21 5.17
N THR A 346 26.75 18.72 6.25
CA THR A 346 25.86 19.89 6.21
C THR A 346 26.69 21.17 6.24
N ASN A 347 26.77 21.88 5.11
CA ASN A 347 27.23 23.28 5.09
C ASN A 347 26.04 24.22 5.07
N ALA A 348 25.99 25.12 6.06
CA ALA A 348 25.12 26.29 6.06
C ALA A 348 26.00 27.51 6.36
N GLU A 349 26.09 28.44 5.42
CA GLU A 349 26.67 29.76 5.64
C GLU A 349 25.61 30.82 5.34
N ALA A 350 25.62 31.89 6.12
CA ALA A 350 24.62 32.94 6.08
C ALA A 350 25.23 34.29 5.67
N THR A 351 24.43 35.11 4.98
CA THR A 351 24.64 36.56 4.87
C THR A 351 23.34 37.27 5.23
N ALA A 352 23.44 38.49 5.77
CA ALA A 352 22.34 39.12 6.51
C ALA A 352 22.14 40.60 6.16
N ALA A 353 20.88 41.01 6.00
CA ALA A 353 20.33 42.38 6.02
C ALA A 353 18.80 42.30 5.74
N ALA A 354 17.94 43.26 6.09
CA ALA A 354 17.93 44.24 7.18
C ALA A 354 16.50 44.85 7.29
N ASP A 355 16.03 45.12 8.51
CA ASP A 355 14.87 45.97 8.89
C ASP A 355 13.45 45.69 8.33
N GLN A 356 12.47 46.41 8.90
CA GLN A 356 11.01 46.28 8.79
C GLN A 356 10.39 47.56 8.12
N PRO A 357 9.06 47.86 8.14
CA PRO A 357 7.87 47.10 8.56
C PRO A 357 6.64 47.16 7.60
N LEU A 358 5.56 46.47 8.02
CA LEU A 358 4.12 46.60 7.68
C LEU A 358 3.63 47.51 6.53
N TYR A 359 2.69 46.99 5.74
CA TYR A 359 1.35 47.62 5.53
C TYR A 359 0.28 46.57 5.17
N THR A 360 -1.00 46.95 5.14
CA THR A 360 -2.18 46.03 5.14
C THR A 360 -3.35 46.46 4.22
N LEU A 361 -4.07 45.45 3.70
CA LEU A 361 -5.46 45.48 3.17
C LEU A 361 -5.76 46.15 1.79
N GLY A 362 -6.85 45.66 1.14
CA GLY A 362 -7.43 46.13 -0.14
C GLY A 362 -7.03 45.26 -1.34
N SER A 363 -7.85 44.49 -2.09
CA SER A 363 -9.31 44.37 -2.38
C SER A 363 -9.75 45.02 -3.71
N CYS A 364 -10.29 44.18 -4.63
CA CYS A 364 -11.07 44.53 -5.85
C CYS A 364 -10.31 45.30 -6.96
N GLU A 365 -10.70 45.32 -8.26
CA GLU A 365 -11.59 44.47 -9.09
C GLU A 365 -11.32 44.74 -10.60
N SER A 366 -11.61 43.76 -11.48
CA SER A 366 -11.85 43.92 -12.94
C SER A 366 -10.70 44.45 -13.85
N GLY A 367 -10.84 44.28 -15.19
CA GLY A 367 -10.08 45.06 -16.19
C GLY A 367 -9.32 44.31 -17.30
N GLU A 368 -10.06 43.76 -18.28
CA GLU A 368 -9.75 43.62 -19.73
C GLU A 368 -8.39 43.10 -20.29
N LEU A 369 -8.48 42.42 -21.44
CA LEU A 369 -7.37 42.06 -22.33
C LEU A 369 -6.99 43.25 -23.23
N PRO A 370 -5.72 43.36 -23.68
CA PRO A 370 -5.49 42.98 -25.08
C PRO A 370 -4.13 42.31 -25.37
N GLY A 371 -4.05 41.67 -26.53
CA GLY A 371 -2.81 41.47 -27.30
C GLY A 371 -3.08 41.82 -28.77
N PRO A 372 -2.21 41.44 -29.73
CA PRO A 372 -0.88 40.85 -29.58
C PRO A 372 0.23 41.65 -30.31
N ALA A 373 1.50 41.39 -30.01
CA ALA A 373 2.63 41.80 -30.84
C ALA A 373 3.79 40.79 -30.72
N ALA A 374 4.56 40.61 -31.80
CA ALA A 374 5.68 39.67 -31.85
C ALA A 374 7.02 40.40 -32.01
N ALA A 375 8.09 39.81 -31.50
CA ALA A 375 9.47 40.16 -31.81
C ALA A 375 10.34 38.89 -31.79
N ALA A 376 11.29 38.78 -32.72
CA ALA A 376 12.18 37.63 -32.84
C ALA A 376 13.62 38.07 -33.13
N ALA A 377 14.57 37.50 -32.40
CA ALA A 377 16.00 37.34 -32.71
C ALA A 377 16.58 36.41 -31.62
N ALA A 378 17.20 35.27 -31.90
CA ALA A 378 18.34 34.99 -32.78
C ALA A 378 19.67 35.48 -32.18
N ALA A 379 20.43 34.53 -31.60
CA ALA A 379 21.84 34.69 -31.25
C ALA A 379 22.59 33.40 -31.65
N THR A 380 23.62 33.54 -32.47
CA THR A 380 24.49 32.48 -32.99
C THR A 380 25.93 32.95 -32.96
N ALA A 381 26.88 32.01 -33.12
CA ALA A 381 28.34 32.22 -33.16
C ALA A 381 29.01 32.52 -31.79
N SER A 382 30.26 32.11 -31.53
CA SER A 382 31.11 31.07 -32.17
C SER A 382 32.35 30.80 -31.28
N ASN A 383 33.14 29.80 -31.69
CA ASN A 383 34.56 29.54 -31.40
C ASN A 383 34.89 28.67 -30.16
N ALA A 384 36.01 27.92 -30.15
CA ALA A 384 36.66 27.07 -31.17
C ALA A 384 37.90 26.37 -30.57
N ALA A 385 38.25 25.20 -31.13
CA ALA A 385 39.59 24.59 -31.23
C ALA A 385 40.47 24.38 -29.97
N ALA A 386 40.75 23.11 -29.65
CA ALA A 386 42.09 22.60 -29.35
C ALA A 386 42.16 21.06 -29.48
N ALA A 387 43.23 20.54 -30.11
CA ALA A 387 43.62 19.11 -30.18
C ALA A 387 45.01 19.00 -30.87
N PRO A 388 45.69 17.84 -30.86
CA PRO A 388 45.84 16.80 -29.84
C PRO A 388 47.31 16.78 -29.31
N PRO A 389 47.82 15.66 -28.75
CA PRO A 389 48.82 14.90 -29.54
C PRO A 389 48.79 13.36 -29.36
N SER A 390 49.57 12.66 -30.20
CA SER A 390 49.97 11.24 -30.11
C SER A 390 51.45 11.15 -29.63
N GLN A 391 52.15 10.02 -29.41
CA GLN A 391 52.16 8.68 -30.03
C GLN A 391 52.79 7.60 -29.10
N ALA A 392 52.77 6.33 -29.55
CA ALA A 392 53.82 5.29 -29.37
C ALA A 392 54.02 4.62 -27.98
N ALA A 393 54.49 3.37 -27.86
CA ALA A 393 54.58 2.22 -28.80
C ALA A 393 54.98 0.93 -28.03
N ALA A 394 55.12 -0.20 -28.76
CA ALA A 394 55.72 -1.50 -28.37
C ALA A 394 54.88 -2.44 -27.45
N THR A 395 55.14 -3.75 -27.41
CA THR A 395 54.97 -4.84 -28.43
C THR A 395 55.22 -6.21 -27.76
N GLU A 396 54.94 -7.31 -28.48
CA GLU A 396 55.32 -8.72 -28.16
C GLU A 396 54.51 -9.44 -27.05
N ALA A 397 54.30 -10.77 -27.09
CA ALA A 397 54.25 -11.72 -28.22
C ALA A 397 53.64 -13.08 -27.80
N ALA A 398 53.17 -13.85 -28.79
CA ALA A 398 53.08 -15.32 -28.84
C ALA A 398 52.08 -16.09 -27.91
N THR A 399 51.66 -17.34 -28.20
CA THR A 399 51.30 -18.08 -29.46
C THR A 399 50.53 -19.35 -29.03
N GLN A 400 49.61 -19.87 -29.88
CA GLN A 400 49.31 -21.30 -30.16
C GLN A 400 47.82 -21.66 -30.29
N LEU A 401 47.57 -22.67 -31.13
CA LEU A 401 46.30 -23.29 -31.58
C LEU A 401 46.60 -24.79 -31.86
N PRO A 402 45.58 -25.60 -32.22
CA PRO A 402 44.78 -26.50 -31.37
C PRO A 402 45.39 -27.93 -31.30
N PRO A 403 44.60 -28.98 -31.00
CA PRO A 403 44.24 -29.91 -32.10
C PRO A 403 42.79 -30.42 -32.05
N SER A 404 42.45 -31.39 -32.91
CA SER A 404 41.08 -31.86 -33.20
C SER A 404 40.97 -33.39 -33.44
N THR A 405 39.75 -33.90 -33.64
CA THR A 405 39.35 -35.31 -33.91
C THR A 405 39.47 -36.25 -32.69
N THR A 406 38.67 -37.30 -32.50
CA THR A 406 38.04 -38.24 -33.46
C THR A 406 36.58 -38.65 -33.18
N GLU A 407 35.95 -39.21 -34.22
CA GLU A 407 34.67 -39.97 -34.25
C GLU A 407 34.86 -41.42 -33.67
N PRO A 408 33.86 -42.37 -33.60
CA PRO A 408 32.99 -42.78 -34.73
C PRO A 408 31.55 -43.32 -34.45
N ALA A 409 30.87 -43.60 -35.57
CA ALA A 409 29.91 -44.71 -35.82
C ALA A 409 28.40 -44.58 -35.48
N THR A 410 27.59 -44.76 -36.53
CA THR A 410 26.15 -45.12 -36.52
C THR A 410 25.98 -46.63 -36.85
N PRO A 411 24.76 -47.21 -36.82
CA PRO A 411 23.83 -47.22 -37.98
C PRO A 411 22.41 -46.70 -37.61
N ALA A 412 21.58 -46.13 -38.49
CA ALA A 412 20.84 -46.70 -39.64
C ALA A 412 19.91 -47.88 -39.25
N THR A 413 18.63 -47.98 -39.64
CA THR A 413 17.83 -47.51 -40.81
C THR A 413 16.45 -46.92 -40.37
N ALA A 414 15.84 -45.92 -41.04
CA ALA A 414 15.03 -45.96 -42.28
C ALA A 414 13.82 -46.95 -42.25
N THR A 415 12.57 -46.61 -42.65
CA THR A 415 11.96 -45.35 -43.19
C THR A 415 10.44 -45.29 -42.80
N THR A 416 9.39 -44.70 -43.44
CA THR A 416 9.10 -44.18 -44.81
C THR A 416 7.81 -43.29 -44.85
N SER A 417 7.58 -42.60 -45.98
CA SER A 417 6.33 -42.13 -46.66
C SER A 417 4.91 -42.49 -46.11
N SER A 418 3.81 -41.73 -46.34
CA SER A 418 3.59 -40.42 -47.01
C SER A 418 2.10 -39.93 -46.93
N SER A 419 1.79 -38.84 -47.67
CA SER A 419 0.52 -38.53 -48.38
C SER A 419 -0.73 -38.05 -47.64
N SER A 420 -0.81 -36.72 -47.46
CA SER A 420 -1.85 -35.82 -48.02
C SER A 420 -3.33 -36.23 -48.11
N SER A 421 -4.21 -35.41 -47.51
CA SER A 421 -5.42 -34.87 -48.17
C SER A 421 -6.01 -33.64 -47.45
N LYS A 422 -6.51 -32.67 -48.21
CA LYS A 422 -7.49 -31.63 -47.78
C LYS A 422 -8.92 -32.16 -48.06
N PRO A 423 -9.98 -31.76 -47.33
CA PRO A 423 -10.69 -30.53 -47.75
C PRO A 423 -11.43 -29.70 -46.67
N ALA A 424 -11.71 -28.46 -47.11
CA ALA A 424 -12.79 -27.52 -46.80
C ALA A 424 -13.82 -27.68 -45.63
N SER A 425 -13.91 -26.59 -44.84
CA SER A 425 -15.11 -25.76 -44.60
C SER A 425 -16.24 -26.15 -43.62
N SER A 426 -16.80 -25.10 -42.99
CA SER A 426 -18.10 -25.00 -42.28
C SER A 426 -18.26 -25.80 -40.97
N SER A 427 -19.18 -25.46 -40.05
CA SER A 427 -19.73 -24.14 -39.61
C SER A 427 -20.48 -24.34 -38.26
N ALA A 428 -21.02 -23.25 -37.71
CA ALA A 428 -22.16 -23.22 -36.78
C ALA A 428 -22.11 -23.96 -35.42
N ALA A 429 -22.14 -23.13 -34.37
CA ALA A 429 -23.11 -23.14 -33.26
C ALA A 429 -23.31 -24.37 -32.35
N ALA A 430 -23.32 -24.07 -31.05
CA ALA A 430 -23.73 -24.95 -29.96
C ALA A 430 -25.24 -25.34 -30.00
N ALA A 431 -25.54 -26.56 -29.52
CA ALA A 431 -26.79 -26.89 -28.82
C ALA A 431 -26.61 -28.14 -27.94
N ALA A 432 -27.51 -28.34 -26.96
CA ALA A 432 -27.36 -29.30 -25.87
C ALA A 432 -27.83 -30.74 -26.16
N ALA A 433 -27.11 -31.72 -25.61
CA ALA A 433 -27.64 -32.96 -25.00
C ALA A 433 -26.57 -33.50 -24.02
N ALA A 434 -26.81 -33.93 -22.77
CA ALA A 434 -28.01 -34.40 -22.06
C ALA A 434 -28.42 -35.88 -22.31
N ALA A 435 -27.49 -36.84 -22.13
CA ALA A 435 -27.81 -38.23 -21.75
C ALA A 435 -26.59 -39.04 -21.27
N ASN A 436 -26.48 -39.29 -19.95
CA ASN A 436 -26.51 -40.66 -19.41
C ASN A 436 -26.55 -40.69 -17.87
N LEU A 437 -27.32 -41.61 -17.32
CA LEU A 437 -27.58 -41.74 -15.87
C LEU A 437 -28.10 -43.15 -15.58
N GLN A 438 -27.39 -43.97 -14.77
CA GLN A 438 -27.99 -45.08 -14.00
C GLN A 438 -27.01 -45.77 -13.05
N HIS A 439 -27.59 -46.37 -11.99
CA HIS A 439 -26.98 -47.21 -10.94
C HIS A 439 -25.99 -46.50 -9.97
N ALA A 440 -26.07 -46.66 -8.63
CA ALA A 440 -27.09 -47.29 -7.77
C ALA A 440 -27.13 -46.58 -6.36
N PRO A 441 -27.69 -47.13 -5.26
CA PRO A 441 -28.91 -46.56 -4.70
C PRO A 441 -28.81 -46.00 -3.27
N ALA A 442 -29.91 -45.39 -2.83
CA ALA A 442 -30.05 -44.61 -1.60
C ALA A 442 -30.02 -45.40 -0.27
N ARG A 443 -29.74 -44.67 0.81
CA ARG A 443 -30.46 -44.83 2.09
C ARG A 443 -30.89 -43.46 2.64
N LEU A 444 -32.19 -43.30 2.84
CA LEU A 444 -32.79 -42.18 3.57
C LEU A 444 -33.06 -42.61 5.02
N LEU A 445 -32.83 -41.71 5.97
CA LEU A 445 -33.63 -41.63 7.19
C LEU A 445 -34.09 -40.18 7.37
N SER A 446 -35.41 -40.01 7.41
CA SER A 446 -36.10 -38.78 7.76
C SER A 446 -36.63 -38.92 9.18
N LEU A 447 -36.63 -37.84 9.95
CA LEU A 447 -37.59 -37.61 11.03
C LEU A 447 -37.59 -36.11 11.39
N SER A 448 -38.76 -35.47 11.25
CA SER A 448 -38.99 -34.05 11.54
C SER A 448 -40.27 -33.90 12.36
N GLY A 449 -40.22 -33.02 13.37
CA GLY A 449 -41.34 -32.78 14.31
C GLY A 449 -41.23 -33.64 15.58
N LEU A 450 -41.66 -33.17 16.76
CA LEU A 450 -42.70 -32.16 17.02
C LEU A 450 -42.50 -31.38 18.34
N LEU A 451 -43.17 -30.22 18.42
CA LEU A 451 -43.65 -29.49 19.61
C LEU A 451 -42.66 -28.86 20.62
N SER A 452 -42.55 -27.53 20.50
CA SER A 452 -42.95 -26.53 21.50
C SER A 452 -42.99 -26.91 23.00
N GLY A 453 -42.25 -26.17 23.82
CA GLY A 453 -42.42 -26.09 25.28
C GLY A 453 -41.73 -24.84 25.84
N SER A 454 -42.49 -23.96 26.52
CA SER A 454 -42.00 -22.64 26.96
C SER A 454 -41.91 -22.50 28.48
N SER A 455 -40.72 -22.25 29.01
CA SER A 455 -40.50 -21.56 30.28
C SER A 455 -39.04 -21.09 30.35
N GLY A 456 -38.81 -19.86 30.80
CA GLY A 456 -37.46 -19.28 30.86
C GLY A 456 -36.78 -19.46 32.22
N CYS A 457 -35.46 -19.28 32.25
CA CYS A 457 -34.75 -18.87 33.45
C CYS A 457 -33.61 -17.92 33.08
N SER A 458 -33.52 -16.78 33.75
CA SER A 458 -32.55 -15.73 33.44
C SER A 458 -31.21 -15.99 34.13
N SER A 459 -30.11 -15.91 33.39
CA SER A 459 -28.76 -15.80 33.95
C SER A 459 -27.97 -14.75 33.16
N ALA A 460 -27.88 -13.53 33.70
CA ALA A 460 -27.18 -12.44 33.05
C ALA A 460 -25.67 -12.60 33.18
N SER A 461 -24.98 -12.96 32.08
CA SER A 461 -23.54 -12.75 31.95
C SER A 461 -23.30 -11.28 31.62
N SER A 462 -22.65 -10.54 32.50
CA SER A 462 -22.45 -9.10 32.39
C SER A 462 -21.66 -8.72 31.13
N ALA A 463 -22.34 -8.10 30.17
CA ALA A 463 -21.68 -7.32 29.12
C ALA A 463 -21.00 -6.11 29.78
N SER A 464 -19.68 -6.14 29.90
CA SER A 464 -18.90 -5.00 30.40
C SER A 464 -19.03 -3.86 29.39
N ALA A 465 -19.85 -2.87 29.73
CA ALA A 465 -20.01 -1.66 28.91
C ALA A 465 -18.71 -0.84 29.00
N ALA A 466 -17.81 -1.05 28.02
CA ALA A 466 -16.63 -0.22 27.85
C ALA A 466 -17.07 1.24 27.70
N VAL A 467 -16.75 2.06 28.70
CA VAL A 467 -17.08 3.49 28.72
C VAL A 467 -16.43 4.13 27.49
N ALA A 468 -17.24 4.82 26.68
CA ALA A 468 -16.77 5.43 25.45
C ALA A 468 -15.67 6.47 25.74
N SER A 469 -14.45 6.22 25.26
CA SER A 469 -13.42 7.25 25.13
C SER A 469 -13.88 8.33 24.16
N GLY A 470 -13.38 9.57 24.33
CA GLY A 470 -13.94 10.77 23.69
C GLY A 470 -13.83 10.85 22.16
N TRP A 471 -13.23 9.86 21.49
CA TRP A 471 -13.16 9.79 20.04
C TRP A 471 -14.39 9.14 19.44
N ALA A 472 -15.09 9.90 18.59
CA ALA A 472 -16.10 9.37 17.69
C ALA A 472 -15.46 8.55 16.54
N GLY A 473 -14.76 7.45 16.86
CA GLY A 473 -14.01 6.63 15.89
C GLY A 473 -14.84 6.14 14.69
N SER A 474 -16.16 6.04 14.85
CA SER A 474 -17.11 5.78 13.75
C SER A 474 -17.07 6.84 12.64
N CYS A 475 -16.99 8.15 12.94
CA CYS A 475 -17.10 9.20 11.91
C CYS A 475 -15.82 9.40 11.08
N TYR A 476 -14.69 8.87 11.56
CA TYR A 476 -13.44 8.79 10.80
C TYR A 476 -13.24 7.40 10.16
N SER A 477 -14.14 6.44 10.36
CA SER A 477 -14.07 5.15 9.66
C SER A 477 -14.27 5.32 8.16
N LEU A 478 -13.48 4.57 7.38
CA LEU A 478 -13.64 4.42 5.95
C LEU A 478 -14.74 3.40 5.61
N SER A 479 -15.06 2.48 6.53
CA SER A 479 -16.13 1.47 6.38
C SER A 479 -17.24 1.67 7.42
N GLY A 480 -18.50 1.69 6.96
CA GLY A 480 -19.69 1.74 7.83
C GLY A 480 -20.92 2.31 7.12
N PRO A 481 -22.14 2.14 7.68
CA PRO A 481 -23.40 2.56 7.05
C PRO A 481 -23.47 4.06 6.78
N GLY A 482 -22.91 4.88 7.68
CA GLY A 482 -22.84 6.33 7.50
C GLY A 482 -21.98 6.73 6.30
N ALA A 483 -20.85 6.06 6.07
CA ALA A 483 -19.99 6.31 4.91
C ALA A 483 -20.68 5.97 3.59
N TRP A 484 -21.44 4.87 3.53
CA TRP A 484 -22.21 4.51 2.34
C TRP A 484 -23.38 5.45 2.08
N GLY A 485 -24.06 5.94 3.14
CA GLY A 485 -25.09 6.98 3.00
C GLY A 485 -24.53 8.29 2.45
N VAL A 486 -23.34 8.71 2.91
CA VAL A 486 -22.61 9.86 2.36
C VAL A 486 -22.26 9.66 0.89
N LEU A 487 -21.71 8.51 0.52
CA LEU A 487 -21.29 8.23 -0.86
C LEU A 487 -22.47 8.13 -1.83
N ALA A 488 -23.63 7.63 -1.38
CA ALA A 488 -24.86 7.64 -2.16
C ALA A 488 -25.42 9.06 -2.34
N ALA A 489 -25.33 9.92 -1.31
CA ALA A 489 -25.75 11.32 -1.40
C ALA A 489 -24.79 12.19 -2.24
N ALA A 490 -23.56 11.72 -2.52
CA ALA A 490 -22.56 12.42 -3.31
C ALA A 490 -22.62 12.11 -4.83
N ASP A 491 -23.52 11.22 -5.26
CA ASP A 491 -23.77 10.82 -6.66
C ASP A 491 -22.52 10.43 -7.49
N LEU A 492 -21.47 9.92 -6.83
CA LEU A 492 -20.19 9.59 -7.46
C LEU A 492 -20.21 8.31 -8.32
N GLU A 493 -21.35 7.64 -8.47
CA GLU A 493 -21.38 6.31 -9.08
C GLU A 493 -21.00 6.33 -10.57
N GLY A 494 -21.50 7.31 -11.33
CA GLY A 494 -21.14 7.48 -12.74
C GLY A 494 -19.63 7.71 -12.90
N GLU A 495 -19.08 8.70 -12.19
CA GLU A 495 -17.66 9.05 -12.21
C GLU A 495 -16.76 7.86 -11.83
N VAL A 496 -17.10 7.12 -10.77
CA VAL A 496 -16.33 5.94 -10.34
C VAL A 496 -16.47 4.77 -11.32
N ARG A 497 -17.65 4.55 -11.92
CA ARG A 497 -17.83 3.55 -12.99
C ARG A 497 -16.97 3.88 -14.22
N GLU A 498 -16.93 5.14 -14.63
CA GLU A 498 -16.15 5.62 -15.79
C GLU A 498 -14.64 5.52 -15.55
N LEU A 499 -14.13 6.04 -14.43
CA LEU A 499 -12.70 6.00 -14.11
C LEU A 499 -12.18 4.55 -14.00
N LEU A 500 -12.91 3.67 -13.33
CA LEU A 500 -12.53 2.25 -13.24
C LEU A 500 -12.67 1.52 -14.58
N ALA A 501 -13.55 1.98 -15.48
CA ALA A 501 -13.64 1.46 -16.84
C ALA A 501 -12.46 1.93 -17.71
N GLU A 502 -12.04 3.20 -17.65
CA GLU A 502 -10.82 3.68 -18.33
C GLU A 502 -9.58 2.93 -17.78
N ALA A 503 -9.42 2.81 -16.45
CA ALA A 503 -8.31 2.08 -15.85
C ALA A 503 -8.22 0.62 -16.36
N ARG A 504 -9.34 -0.12 -16.36
CA ARG A 504 -9.41 -1.48 -16.95
C ARG A 504 -9.08 -1.49 -18.44
N ALA A 505 -9.51 -0.50 -19.21
CA ALA A 505 -9.21 -0.41 -20.64
C ALA A 505 -7.70 -0.20 -20.89
N TRP A 506 -7.01 0.61 -20.07
CA TRP A 506 -5.55 0.77 -20.17
C TRP A 506 -4.77 -0.46 -19.71
N TYR A 507 -5.21 -1.14 -18.64
CA TYR A 507 -4.65 -2.43 -18.22
C TYR A 507 -4.80 -3.54 -19.28
N ARG A 508 -5.80 -3.43 -20.17
CA ARG A 508 -6.01 -4.36 -21.30
C ARG A 508 -5.09 -4.10 -22.49
N LYS A 509 -4.72 -2.83 -22.77
CA LYS A 509 -4.01 -2.44 -24.01
C LYS A 509 -2.68 -3.17 -24.24
N LYS A 510 -1.90 -3.43 -23.19
CA LYS A 510 -0.57 -4.06 -23.29
C LYS A 510 -0.57 -5.55 -22.94
N GLY A 511 -1.45 -6.33 -23.57
CA GLY A 511 -1.50 -7.80 -23.40
C GLY A 511 -2.29 -8.31 -22.17
N GLY A 512 -2.62 -7.42 -21.23
CA GLY A 512 -3.63 -7.66 -20.19
C GLY A 512 -3.06 -7.95 -18.81
N ALA A 513 -2.89 -6.90 -18.00
CA ALA A 513 -2.62 -7.02 -16.56
C ALA A 513 -3.88 -7.56 -15.85
N LEU A 514 -4.10 -8.88 -15.93
CA LEU A 514 -5.37 -9.52 -15.60
C LEU A 514 -5.71 -9.45 -14.11
N ALA A 515 -4.70 -9.55 -13.23
CA ALA A 515 -4.85 -9.30 -11.80
C ALA A 515 -5.45 -7.91 -11.53
N LEU A 516 -4.92 -6.86 -12.17
CA LEU A 516 -5.45 -5.50 -12.02
C LEU A 516 -6.87 -5.35 -12.58
N GLN A 517 -7.20 -6.01 -13.70
CA GLN A 517 -8.56 -5.99 -14.25
C GLN A 517 -9.57 -6.65 -13.29
N ILE A 518 -9.23 -7.80 -12.70
CA ILE A 518 -10.04 -8.50 -11.68
C ILE A 518 -10.18 -7.63 -10.42
N GLU A 519 -9.09 -7.00 -9.98
CA GLU A 519 -9.09 -6.10 -8.82
C GLU A 519 -10.00 -4.89 -9.01
N GLN A 520 -9.94 -4.21 -10.16
CA GLN A 520 -10.84 -3.08 -10.45
C GLN A 520 -12.30 -3.52 -10.54
N GLN A 521 -12.57 -4.76 -10.97
CA GLN A 521 -13.94 -5.29 -10.99
C GLN A 521 -14.44 -5.57 -9.56
N LEU A 522 -13.62 -6.20 -8.71
CA LEU A 522 -13.94 -6.44 -7.29
C LEU A 522 -14.14 -5.13 -6.51
N LYS A 523 -13.28 -4.13 -6.73
CA LYS A 523 -13.39 -2.78 -6.16
C LYS A 523 -14.71 -2.10 -6.56
N LEU A 524 -15.03 -2.08 -7.86
CA LEU A 524 -16.27 -1.49 -8.36
C LEU A 524 -17.50 -2.21 -7.79
N CYS A 525 -17.57 -3.53 -7.87
CA CYS A 525 -18.75 -4.27 -7.40
C CYS A 525 -18.95 -4.18 -5.88
N ARG A 526 -17.88 -4.05 -5.08
CA ARG A 526 -18.01 -3.75 -3.64
C ARG A 526 -18.52 -2.34 -3.37
N PHE A 527 -18.07 -1.35 -4.13
CA PHE A 527 -18.58 0.03 -4.03
C PHE A 527 -20.07 0.10 -4.38
N VAL A 528 -20.49 -0.46 -5.52
CA VAL A 528 -21.89 -0.58 -5.95
C VAL A 528 -22.75 -1.34 -4.92
N ALA A 529 -22.23 -2.44 -4.34
CA ALA A 529 -22.92 -3.18 -3.29
C ALA A 529 -23.03 -2.41 -1.95
N GLY A 530 -22.09 -1.51 -1.66
CA GLY A 530 -22.17 -0.60 -0.52
C GLY A 530 -23.26 0.46 -0.69
N LEU A 531 -23.29 1.13 -1.86
CA LEU A 531 -24.29 2.13 -2.23
C LEU A 531 -25.72 1.56 -2.19
N HIS A 532 -26.02 0.61 -3.09
CA HIS A 532 -27.40 0.12 -3.29
C HIS A 532 -27.81 -0.97 -2.29
N GLY A 533 -26.85 -1.51 -1.54
CA GLY A 533 -27.09 -2.62 -0.62
C GLY A 533 -27.27 -3.99 -1.30
N PRO A 534 -27.58 -5.02 -0.50
CA PRO A 534 -27.35 -6.42 -0.87
C PRO A 534 -28.31 -6.99 -1.94
N VAL A 535 -29.47 -6.37 -2.16
CA VAL A 535 -30.50 -6.91 -3.08
C VAL A 535 -30.30 -6.37 -4.49
N ALA A 536 -30.12 -5.06 -4.64
CA ALA A 536 -30.00 -4.39 -5.94
C ALA A 536 -28.70 -4.76 -6.66
N ALA A 537 -27.55 -4.71 -5.97
CA ALA A 537 -26.25 -5.05 -6.55
C ALA A 537 -26.04 -6.55 -6.86
N ARG A 538 -27.02 -7.42 -6.55
CA ARG A 538 -26.90 -8.89 -6.65
C ARG A 538 -26.66 -9.40 -8.07
N LEU A 539 -27.26 -8.75 -9.07
CA LEU A 539 -27.13 -9.15 -10.47
C LEU A 539 -25.72 -8.85 -10.97
N GLU A 540 -25.32 -7.57 -10.92
CA GLU A 540 -24.00 -7.09 -11.33
C GLU A 540 -22.86 -7.82 -10.58
N ALA A 541 -23.00 -8.05 -9.26
CA ALA A 541 -22.02 -8.83 -8.50
C ALA A 541 -21.99 -10.33 -8.90
N SER A 542 -23.10 -10.90 -9.38
CA SER A 542 -23.12 -12.27 -9.90
C SER A 542 -22.45 -12.38 -11.27
N GLU A 543 -22.67 -11.42 -12.16
CA GLU A 543 -22.12 -11.36 -13.51
C GLU A 543 -20.60 -11.09 -13.46
N ALA A 544 -20.19 -10.10 -12.67
CA ALA A 544 -18.79 -9.79 -12.42
C ALA A 544 -18.00 -10.99 -11.89
N VAL A 545 -18.59 -11.78 -10.99
CA VAL A 545 -17.95 -12.99 -10.45
C VAL A 545 -17.89 -14.11 -11.50
N GLY A 546 -18.85 -14.20 -12.42
CA GLY A 546 -18.75 -15.09 -13.59
C GLY A 546 -17.50 -14.78 -14.44
N LEU A 547 -17.34 -13.51 -14.84
CA LEU A 547 -16.18 -13.04 -15.61
C LEU A 547 -14.84 -13.25 -14.87
N ILE A 548 -14.83 -13.11 -13.55
CA ILE A 548 -13.65 -13.41 -12.73
C ILE A 548 -13.33 -14.91 -12.77
N ILE A 549 -14.32 -15.79 -12.63
CA ILE A 549 -14.14 -17.25 -12.68
C ILE A 549 -13.58 -17.70 -14.03
N GLU A 550 -14.13 -17.21 -15.13
CA GLU A 550 -13.64 -17.44 -16.49
C GLU A 550 -12.18 -16.99 -16.65
N SER A 551 -11.80 -15.90 -15.99
CA SER A 551 -10.44 -15.34 -16.02
C SER A 551 -9.41 -16.10 -15.17
N LEU A 552 -9.82 -16.93 -14.19
CA LEU A 552 -8.90 -17.58 -13.25
C LEU A 552 -7.84 -18.46 -13.93
N GLY A 553 -8.19 -19.13 -15.03
CA GLY A 553 -7.28 -20.00 -15.76
C GLY A 553 -6.06 -19.28 -16.33
N ALA A 554 -6.20 -17.98 -16.64
CA ALA A 554 -5.17 -17.15 -17.26
C ALA A 554 -4.31 -16.36 -16.24
N LEU A 555 -4.64 -16.37 -14.94
CA LEU A 555 -3.77 -15.79 -13.92
C LEU A 555 -2.51 -16.67 -13.73
N PRO A 556 -1.27 -16.12 -13.77
CA PRO A 556 -0.06 -16.94 -13.69
C PRO A 556 0.16 -17.56 -12.30
N LEU A 557 -0.18 -16.84 -11.23
CA LEU A 557 0.08 -17.29 -9.86
C LEU A 557 -1.13 -18.02 -9.26
N GLN A 558 -0.92 -19.20 -8.68
CA GLN A 558 -1.94 -19.92 -7.91
C GLN A 558 -2.46 -19.07 -6.73
N GLU A 559 -1.60 -18.28 -6.09
CA GLU A 559 -1.99 -17.38 -4.99
C GLU A 559 -3.01 -16.33 -5.45
N ASP A 560 -2.82 -15.74 -6.64
CA ASP A 560 -3.76 -14.78 -7.21
C ASP A 560 -5.11 -15.44 -7.53
N ARG A 561 -5.11 -16.68 -8.04
CA ARG A 561 -6.36 -17.45 -8.28
C ARG A 561 -7.13 -17.71 -6.99
N LEU A 562 -6.42 -18.07 -5.91
CA LEU A 562 -7.01 -18.32 -4.60
C LEU A 562 -7.56 -17.05 -3.97
N VAL A 563 -6.81 -15.93 -4.02
CA VAL A 563 -7.29 -14.63 -3.53
C VAL A 563 -8.51 -14.16 -4.35
N ALA A 564 -8.47 -14.26 -5.69
CA ALA A 564 -9.60 -13.90 -6.54
C ALA A 564 -10.88 -14.69 -6.19
N LEU A 565 -10.77 -16.01 -5.95
CA LEU A 565 -11.90 -16.84 -5.51
C LEU A 565 -12.44 -16.43 -4.13
N VAL A 566 -11.57 -16.14 -3.17
CA VAL A 566 -11.98 -15.72 -1.82
C VAL A 566 -12.64 -14.34 -1.84
N GLU A 567 -12.06 -13.37 -2.54
CA GLU A 567 -12.61 -12.01 -2.65
C GLU A 567 -13.94 -12.00 -3.43
N ALA A 568 -14.07 -12.82 -4.49
CA ALA A 568 -15.34 -13.07 -5.17
C ALA A 568 -16.37 -13.75 -4.25
N GLY A 569 -15.95 -14.72 -3.45
CA GLY A 569 -16.78 -15.35 -2.42
C GLY A 569 -17.29 -14.36 -1.37
N GLN A 570 -16.43 -13.46 -0.88
CA GLN A 570 -16.80 -12.37 0.02
C GLN A 570 -17.79 -11.40 -0.65
N LEU A 571 -17.55 -10.97 -1.89
CA LEU A 571 -18.46 -10.11 -2.66
C LEU A 571 -19.86 -10.74 -2.80
N LEU A 572 -19.94 -12.03 -3.14
CA LEU A 572 -21.22 -12.75 -3.15
C LEU A 572 -21.85 -12.87 -1.75
N GLY A 573 -21.04 -12.88 -0.70
CA GLY A 573 -21.50 -12.72 0.68
C GLY A 573 -22.18 -11.38 0.93
N LEU A 574 -21.56 -10.27 0.51
CA LEU A 574 -22.06 -8.90 0.69
C LEU A 574 -23.42 -8.68 0.00
N VAL A 575 -23.70 -9.36 -1.13
CA VAL A 575 -25.02 -9.34 -1.81
C VAL A 575 -25.98 -10.46 -1.36
N GLY A 576 -25.69 -11.12 -0.23
CA GLY A 576 -26.55 -12.16 0.37
C GLY A 576 -26.62 -13.47 -0.42
N CYS A 577 -25.74 -13.71 -1.41
CA CYS A 577 -25.66 -14.95 -2.19
C CYS A 577 -24.90 -16.06 -1.45
N GLY A 578 -25.28 -16.34 -0.20
CA GLY A 578 -24.58 -17.25 0.71
C GLY A 578 -24.26 -18.63 0.14
N ARG A 579 -25.18 -19.24 -0.64
CA ARG A 579 -24.93 -20.53 -1.32
C ARG A 579 -23.80 -20.45 -2.35
N LYS A 580 -23.78 -19.42 -3.22
CA LYS A 580 -22.70 -19.22 -4.19
C LYS A 580 -21.36 -18.93 -3.49
N ARG A 581 -21.39 -18.10 -2.44
CA ARG A 581 -20.21 -17.83 -1.59
C ARG A 581 -19.58 -19.11 -1.03
N LEU A 582 -20.40 -20.00 -0.44
CA LEU A 582 -19.91 -21.26 0.12
C LEU A 582 -19.28 -22.16 -0.95
N LEU A 583 -19.86 -22.21 -2.16
CA LEU A 583 -19.28 -22.96 -3.29
C LEU A 583 -17.90 -22.40 -3.69
N LEU A 584 -17.74 -21.09 -3.83
CA LEU A 584 -16.44 -20.50 -4.21
C LEU A 584 -15.37 -20.66 -3.12
N LEU A 585 -15.74 -20.55 -1.84
CA LEU A 585 -14.83 -20.80 -0.72
C LEU A 585 -14.45 -22.28 -0.62
N TRP A 586 -15.34 -23.20 -0.98
CA TRP A 586 -15.03 -24.62 -1.11
C TRP A 586 -14.08 -24.90 -2.27
N THR A 587 -14.33 -24.33 -3.47
CA THR A 587 -13.41 -24.44 -4.62
C THR A 587 -12.04 -23.82 -4.33
N ALA A 588 -11.96 -22.74 -3.56
CA ALA A 588 -10.68 -22.19 -3.08
C ALA A 588 -9.97 -23.17 -2.14
N LEU A 589 -10.69 -23.83 -1.22
CA LEU A 589 -10.13 -24.84 -0.32
C LEU A 589 -9.66 -26.10 -1.08
N GLU A 590 -10.37 -26.52 -2.13
CA GLU A 590 -9.97 -27.62 -3.02
C GLU A 590 -8.74 -27.26 -3.85
N MET A 591 -8.72 -26.08 -4.48
CA MET A 591 -7.57 -25.57 -5.25
C MET A 591 -6.35 -25.37 -4.36
N TYR A 592 -6.54 -25.04 -3.08
CA TYR A 592 -5.47 -24.98 -2.09
C TYR A 592 -4.95 -26.40 -1.74
N ARG A 593 -5.83 -27.35 -1.41
CA ARG A 593 -5.48 -28.76 -1.11
C ARG A 593 -4.76 -29.45 -2.27
N ALA A 594 -5.17 -29.18 -3.51
CA ALA A 594 -4.54 -29.70 -4.72
C ALA A 594 -3.16 -29.07 -5.01
N GLY A 595 -2.75 -28.04 -4.26
CA GLY A 595 -1.49 -27.31 -4.44
C GLY A 595 -0.21 -28.01 -3.97
N GLY A 596 -0.32 -29.22 -3.41
CA GLY A 596 0.80 -29.95 -2.84
C GLY A 596 1.26 -29.43 -1.47
N ASP A 597 2.26 -30.10 -0.91
CA ASP A 597 2.71 -29.91 0.48
C ASP A 597 3.54 -28.63 0.66
N LYS A 598 2.85 -27.49 0.80
CA LYS A 598 3.46 -26.21 1.15
C LYS A 598 3.62 -26.11 2.66
N GLY A 599 4.80 -25.68 3.11
CA GLY A 599 5.20 -25.70 4.51
C GLY A 599 4.19 -25.05 5.47
N PRO A 600 4.14 -25.50 6.75
CA PRO A 600 3.00 -25.28 7.64
C PRO A 600 2.62 -23.82 7.89
N SER A 601 3.56 -22.87 7.77
CA SER A 601 3.27 -21.43 7.84
C SER A 601 2.43 -20.92 6.66
N GLU A 602 2.74 -21.35 5.43
CA GLU A 602 1.98 -20.95 4.22
C GLU A 602 0.61 -21.62 4.19
N ALA A 603 0.54 -22.88 4.64
CA ALA A 603 -0.72 -23.60 4.86
C ALA A 603 -1.61 -22.90 5.89
N GLY A 604 -1.07 -22.59 7.07
CA GLY A 604 -1.78 -21.89 8.13
C GLY A 604 -2.34 -20.55 7.65
N ALA A 605 -1.56 -19.76 6.90
CA ALA A 605 -1.96 -18.43 6.46
C ALA A 605 -3.11 -18.43 5.44
N MET A 606 -3.05 -19.24 4.38
CA MET A 606 -4.12 -19.28 3.37
C MET A 606 -5.38 -19.99 3.87
N LEU A 607 -5.21 -21.01 4.71
CA LEU A 607 -6.32 -21.70 5.35
C LEU A 607 -6.99 -20.80 6.40
N ALA A 608 -6.23 -20.02 7.19
CA ALA A 608 -6.78 -18.98 8.08
C ALA A 608 -7.49 -17.86 7.32
N LEU A 609 -6.98 -17.41 6.16
CA LEU A 609 -7.64 -16.43 5.30
C LEU A 609 -8.98 -16.97 4.76
N THR A 610 -9.03 -18.26 4.42
CA THR A 610 -10.26 -18.94 3.97
C THR A 610 -11.24 -19.15 5.14
N LEU A 611 -10.77 -19.56 6.33
CA LEU A 611 -11.58 -19.69 7.55
C LEU A 611 -12.14 -18.35 8.04
N LYS A 612 -11.33 -17.28 8.05
CA LYS A 612 -11.80 -15.91 8.34
C LYS A 612 -12.84 -15.47 7.31
N SER A 613 -12.65 -15.84 6.04
CA SER A 613 -13.64 -15.57 4.98
C SER A 613 -14.89 -16.47 5.04
N LEU A 614 -14.90 -17.53 5.86
CA LEU A 614 -16.07 -18.38 6.14
C LEU A 614 -16.95 -17.85 7.28
N GLN A 615 -16.39 -17.06 8.22
CA GLN A 615 -17.19 -16.22 9.12
C GLN A 615 -18.15 -15.35 8.29
N PRO A 616 -19.39 -15.07 8.77
CA PRO A 616 -20.35 -14.29 7.98
C PRO A 616 -19.71 -12.96 7.55
N PRO A 617 -19.86 -12.54 6.28
CA PRO A 617 -19.23 -11.33 5.79
C PRO A 617 -19.69 -10.16 6.65
N GLU A 618 -18.74 -9.37 7.15
CA GLU A 618 -19.05 -8.19 7.96
C GLU A 618 -19.95 -7.26 7.14
N MET A 619 -21.23 -7.20 7.52
CA MET A 619 -22.22 -6.43 6.77
C MET A 619 -21.81 -4.96 6.83
N PRO A 620 -21.68 -4.24 5.69
CA PRO A 620 -21.27 -2.83 5.68
C PRO A 620 -22.29 -1.86 6.32
N ARG A 621 -23.35 -2.40 6.96
CA ARG A 621 -24.38 -1.72 7.73
C ARG A 621 -24.51 -2.26 9.18
N GLN A 622 -23.57 -3.10 9.65
CA GLN A 622 -23.51 -3.62 11.03
C GLN A 622 -22.18 -3.30 11.75
N GLN A 623 -21.16 -2.86 11.01
CA GLN A 623 -20.11 -1.97 11.53
C GLN A 623 -20.64 -0.52 11.63
#